data_AF-A0A7S1DCR8-F1
#
_entry.id   AF-A0A7S1DCR8-F1
#
_cell.length_a   1.000
_cell.length_b   1.000
_cell.length_c   1.000
_cell.angle_alpha   90.00
_cell.angle_beta   90.00
_cell.angle_gamma   90.00
#
_symmetry.space_group_name_H-M   'P 1'
#
loop_
_entity.id
_entity.type
_entity.pdbx_description
1 polymer ?
#
loop_
_entity_poly.entity_id
_entity_poly.type
_entity_poly.pdbx_seq_one_letter_code
_entity_poly.pdbx_strand_id
1 'polypeptide(L)'
;EDDGSYWGYTTRLAESLNAVFDGCPFSEEGYDLKIGTSERGDVSVDEGKFSLPDYKHALVVFGGVAGIEECIDADENMKISGAQSRKLFDLWVNVCPYQGSRTIRTEEAVLISLARLSPFLASNEEVVSKESAALSGTEGFSDDSPSDESSEEDD
;
A
#
# COMPACT_ATOMS: atom_id res chain seq x y z
N GLU A 1 15.26 12.36 2.32
CA GLU A 1 14.60 12.87 3.54
C GLU A 1 14.48 11.66 4.43
N ASP A 2 15.27 11.60 5.51
CA ASP A 2 15.80 10.31 6.00
C ASP A 2 15.48 10.01 7.48
N ASP A 3 14.58 10.77 8.14
CA ASP A 3 14.29 10.62 9.57
C ASP A 3 12.92 9.97 9.89
N GLY A 4 12.14 9.61 8.87
CA GLY A 4 10.81 9.00 9.03
C GLY A 4 9.73 9.96 9.54
N SER A 5 9.99 11.28 9.53
CA SER A 5 9.03 12.28 9.97
C SER A 5 7.86 12.45 8.98
N TYR A 6 6.63 12.51 9.49
CA TYR A 6 5.45 12.81 8.67
C TYR A 6 5.46 14.27 8.20
N TRP A 7 5.40 14.49 6.88
CA TRP A 7 5.46 15.83 6.28
C TRP A 7 4.16 16.31 5.63
N GLY A 8 3.03 15.72 6.03
CA GLY A 8 1.72 16.05 5.48
C GLY A 8 1.34 15.17 4.30
N TYR A 9 0.46 15.70 3.46
CA TYR A 9 -0.08 14.99 2.29
C TYR A 9 -0.24 15.96 1.12
N THR A 10 -0.22 15.42 -0.09
CA THR A 10 -0.60 16.14 -1.31
C THR A 10 -2.06 15.87 -1.63
N THR A 11 -2.71 16.82 -2.31
CA THR A 11 -4.08 16.65 -2.80
C THR A 11 -4.06 16.59 -4.31
N ARG A 12 -4.85 15.69 -4.89
CA ARG A 12 -4.99 15.52 -6.33
C ARG A 12 -6.46 15.33 -6.67
N LEU A 13 -6.94 16.07 -7.65
CA LEU A 13 -8.26 15.87 -8.23
C LEU A 13 -8.17 14.79 -9.32
N ALA A 14 -9.12 13.86 -9.32
CA ALA A 14 -9.29 12.85 -10.36
C ALA A 14 -10.74 12.92 -10.87
N GLU A 15 -10.92 12.95 -12.18
CA GLU A 15 -12.25 13.09 -12.81
C GLU A 15 -13.05 11.79 -12.82
N SER A 16 -12.38 10.66 -12.61
CA SER A 16 -12.99 9.32 -12.52
C SER A 16 -12.15 8.40 -11.65
N LEU A 17 -12.70 7.22 -11.33
CA LEU A 17 -11.97 6.21 -10.56
C LEU A 17 -10.75 5.69 -11.34
N ASN A 18 -10.85 5.52 -12.66
CA ASN A 18 -9.69 5.15 -13.49
C ASN A 18 -8.58 6.21 -13.42
N ALA A 19 -8.94 7.49 -13.44
CA ALA A 19 -7.96 8.57 -13.29
C ALA A 19 -7.27 8.58 -11.91
N VAL A 20 -7.87 7.94 -10.89
CA VAL A 20 -7.18 7.69 -9.61
C VAL A 20 -6.01 6.73 -9.84
N PHE A 21 -6.21 5.64 -10.58
CA PHE A 21 -5.18 4.62 -10.84
C PHE A 21 -4.12 5.09 -11.84
N ASP A 22 -4.55 5.63 -12.99
CA ASP A 22 -3.66 6.03 -14.08
C ASP A 22 -2.85 7.29 -13.74
N GLY A 23 -3.41 8.17 -12.90
CA GLY A 23 -2.76 9.40 -12.44
C GLY A 23 -1.87 9.22 -11.20
N CYS A 24 -1.33 8.02 -10.99
CA CYS A 24 -0.47 7.73 -9.85
C CYS A 24 0.85 8.54 -9.93
N PRO A 25 1.29 9.23 -8.86
CA PRO A 25 2.53 10.02 -8.88
C PRO A 25 3.79 9.16 -8.76
N PHE A 26 3.67 7.85 -8.54
CA PHE A 26 4.80 6.93 -8.35
C PHE A 26 5.16 6.27 -9.70
N SER A 27 6.35 6.56 -10.21
CA SER A 27 6.74 6.36 -11.61
C SER A 27 7.14 4.92 -12.00
N GLU A 28 7.40 4.03 -11.05
CA GLU A 28 7.93 2.69 -11.34
C GLU A 28 6.85 1.60 -11.31
N GLU A 29 6.02 1.56 -10.26
CA GLU A 29 5.07 0.45 -10.03
C GLU A 29 3.63 0.95 -9.77
N GLY A 30 3.41 2.26 -9.77
CA GLY A 30 2.12 2.85 -9.45
C GLY A 30 1.68 2.52 -8.01
N TYR A 31 0.38 2.30 -7.82
CA TYR A 31 -0.14 1.72 -6.57
C TYR A 31 -0.15 0.19 -6.69
N ASP A 32 0.86 -0.44 -6.11
CA ASP A 32 1.11 -1.88 -6.14
C ASP A 32 0.22 -2.65 -5.13
N LEU A 33 -0.37 -1.96 -4.16
CA LEU A 33 -1.44 -2.48 -3.32
C LEU A 33 -2.68 -1.56 -3.34
N LYS A 34 -3.77 -2.03 -3.94
CA LYS A 34 -5.06 -1.33 -3.97
C LYS A 34 -6.06 -1.99 -3.03
N ILE A 35 -6.49 -1.25 -2.01
CA ILE A 35 -7.44 -1.69 -0.99
C ILE A 35 -8.75 -0.92 -1.19
N GLY A 36 -9.81 -1.63 -1.54
CA GLY A 36 -11.16 -1.07 -1.56
C GLY A 36 -11.90 -1.38 -0.26
N THR A 37 -12.61 -0.39 0.28
CA THR A 37 -13.39 -0.54 1.52
C THR A 37 -14.87 -0.73 1.22
N SER A 38 -15.49 -1.76 1.82
CA SER A 38 -16.91 -2.04 1.63
C SER A 38 -17.47 -2.87 2.78
N GLU A 39 -18.73 -2.62 3.17
CA GLU A 39 -19.47 -3.50 4.08
C GLU A 39 -19.61 -4.93 3.52
N ARG A 40 -19.54 -5.06 2.18
CA ARG A 40 -19.56 -6.32 1.42
C ARG A 40 -18.16 -6.83 1.11
N GLY A 41 -17.15 -6.43 1.88
CA GLY A 41 -15.78 -6.92 1.78
C GLY A 41 -15.72 -8.45 1.85
N ASP A 42 -14.84 -9.05 1.05
CA ASP A 42 -14.63 -10.51 1.05
C ASP A 42 -13.85 -10.97 2.29
N VAL A 43 -13.07 -10.04 2.86
CA VAL A 43 -12.24 -10.27 4.04
C VAL A 43 -12.52 -9.19 5.08
N SER A 44 -12.48 -9.57 6.35
CA SER A 44 -12.60 -8.65 7.48
C SER A 44 -11.27 -8.48 8.22
N VAL A 45 -11.00 -7.26 8.70
CA VAL A 45 -9.85 -6.96 9.56
C VAL A 45 -9.87 -7.69 10.91
N ASP A 46 -11.02 -8.22 11.33
CA ASP A 46 -11.17 -8.99 12.58
C ASP A 46 -10.84 -10.47 12.40
N GLU A 47 -10.70 -10.95 11.16
CA GLU A 47 -10.36 -12.34 10.89
C GLU A 47 -8.91 -12.58 11.28
N GLY A 48 -8.64 -13.64 12.06
CA GLY A 48 -7.29 -13.97 12.54
C GLY A 48 -6.26 -14.33 11.46
N LYS A 49 -6.64 -14.27 10.18
CA LYS A 49 -5.76 -14.49 9.01
C LYS A 49 -5.59 -13.22 8.16
N PHE A 50 -6.14 -12.08 8.57
CA PHE A 50 -5.98 -10.85 7.82
C PHE A 50 -4.52 -10.41 7.84
N SER A 51 -3.96 -10.23 6.65
CA SER A 51 -2.60 -9.72 6.42
C SER A 51 -2.60 -8.94 5.11
N LEU A 52 -1.72 -7.95 5.02
CA LEU A 52 -1.45 -7.27 3.75
C LEU A 52 -0.31 -8.02 3.03
N PRO A 53 -0.34 -8.14 1.70
CA PRO A 53 0.85 -8.54 0.94
C PRO A 53 1.93 -7.47 1.07
N ASP A 54 3.17 -7.80 0.72
CA ASP A 54 4.25 -6.81 0.67
C ASP A 54 3.97 -5.75 -0.40
N TYR A 55 4.24 -4.49 -0.11
CA TYR A 55 3.99 -3.36 -1.01
C TYR A 55 4.91 -2.17 -0.75
N LYS A 56 5.05 -1.28 -1.73
CA LYS A 56 5.76 0.00 -1.64
C LYS A 56 4.80 1.19 -1.59
N HIS A 57 3.68 1.12 -2.33
CA HIS A 57 2.73 2.21 -2.51
C HIS A 57 1.27 1.72 -2.39
N ALA A 58 0.74 1.71 -1.16
CA ALA A 58 -0.66 1.38 -0.93
C ALA A 58 -1.63 2.52 -1.27
N LEU A 59 -2.76 2.17 -1.87
CA LEU A 59 -3.93 3.03 -2.09
C LEU A 59 -5.13 2.46 -1.35
N VAL A 60 -5.71 3.23 -0.42
CA VAL A 60 -6.98 2.90 0.24
C VAL A 60 -8.10 3.74 -0.37
N VAL A 61 -9.11 3.09 -0.93
CA VAL A 61 -10.24 3.74 -1.61
C VAL A 61 -11.50 3.63 -0.77
N PHE A 62 -12.19 4.76 -0.66
CA PHE A 62 -13.44 4.93 0.07
C PHE A 62 -14.55 5.36 -0.88
N GLY A 63 -15.71 4.74 -0.74
CA GLY A 63 -16.92 5.12 -1.44
C GLY A 63 -17.67 6.26 -0.77
N GLY A 64 -18.66 6.78 -1.48
CA GLY A 64 -19.67 7.66 -0.90
C GLY A 64 -20.76 6.87 -0.16
N VAL A 65 -21.92 7.49 0.04
CA VAL A 65 -23.07 6.88 0.73
C VAL A 65 -23.54 5.58 0.05
N ALA A 66 -23.44 5.51 -1.27
CA ALA A 66 -23.83 4.34 -2.08
C ALA A 66 -22.68 3.34 -2.30
N GLY A 67 -21.52 3.54 -1.66
CA GLY A 67 -20.33 2.72 -1.86
C GLY A 67 -19.49 3.18 -3.06
N ILE A 68 -18.50 2.36 -3.40
CA ILE A 68 -17.59 2.57 -4.54
C ILE A 68 -18.30 2.15 -5.84
N GLU A 69 -19.24 1.21 -5.73
CA GLU A 69 -20.00 0.64 -6.83
C GLU A 69 -20.75 1.70 -7.64
N GLU A 70 -21.36 2.68 -6.96
CA GLU A 70 -22.05 3.79 -7.60
C GLU A 70 -21.11 4.66 -8.45
N CYS A 71 -19.88 4.87 -7.98
CA CYS A 71 -18.88 5.64 -8.73
C CYS A 71 -18.47 4.94 -10.02
N ILE A 72 -18.52 3.61 -10.04
CA ILE A 72 -18.19 2.80 -11.21
C ILE A 72 -19.36 2.74 -12.18
N ASP A 73 -20.58 2.55 -11.67
CA ASP A 73 -21.79 2.55 -12.51
C ASP A 73 -22.06 3.92 -13.15
N ALA A 74 -21.62 5.02 -12.52
CA ALA A 74 -21.74 6.37 -13.06
C ALA A 74 -20.67 6.74 -14.11
N ASP A 75 -19.55 6.01 -14.18
CA ASP A 75 -18.48 6.30 -15.15
C ASP A 75 -18.70 5.51 -16.45
N GLU A 76 -19.18 6.21 -17.48
CA GLU A 76 -19.44 5.65 -18.81
C GLU A 76 -18.19 5.04 -19.49
N ASN A 77 -16.98 5.38 -19.02
CA ASN A 77 -15.74 4.83 -19.55
C ASN A 77 -15.34 3.50 -18.89
N MET A 78 -15.97 3.13 -17.77
CA MET A 78 -15.72 1.86 -17.10
C MET A 78 -16.40 0.71 -17.87
N LYS A 79 -15.63 -0.33 -18.16
CA LYS A 79 -16.12 -1.55 -18.84
C LYS A 79 -16.75 -2.57 -17.88
N ILE A 80 -16.74 -2.28 -16.58
CA ILE A 80 -17.25 -3.16 -15.54
C ILE A 80 -18.40 -2.45 -14.83
N SER A 81 -19.35 -3.22 -14.30
CA SER A 81 -20.39 -2.67 -13.44
C SER A 81 -19.92 -2.52 -12.01
N GLY A 82 -20.64 -1.71 -11.22
CA GLY A 82 -20.45 -1.55 -9.79
C GLY A 82 -20.51 -2.88 -9.05
N ALA A 83 -21.36 -3.82 -9.47
CA ALA A 83 -21.38 -5.18 -8.91
C ALA A 83 -20.03 -5.93 -9.05
N GLN A 84 -19.16 -5.50 -9.97
CA GLN A 84 -17.83 -6.07 -10.20
C GLN A 84 -16.68 -5.21 -9.66
N SER A 85 -16.98 -4.16 -8.88
CA SER A 85 -15.98 -3.23 -8.31
C SER A 85 -14.83 -3.93 -7.60
N ARG A 86 -15.13 -5.04 -6.92
CA ARG A 86 -14.16 -5.95 -6.30
C ARG A 86 -12.95 -6.26 -7.21
N LYS A 87 -13.14 -6.37 -8.52
CA LYS A 87 -12.08 -6.74 -9.47
C LYS A 87 -11.02 -5.65 -9.69
N LEU A 88 -11.30 -4.40 -9.29
CA LEU A 88 -10.36 -3.29 -9.41
C LEU A 88 -9.34 -3.25 -8.27
N PHE A 89 -9.57 -4.02 -7.21
CA PHE A 89 -8.79 -3.97 -5.98
C PHE A 89 -8.11 -5.31 -5.71
N ASP A 90 -6.91 -5.23 -5.16
CA ASP A 90 -6.16 -6.40 -4.69
C ASP A 90 -6.84 -6.95 -3.42
N LEU A 91 -7.26 -6.05 -2.53
CA LEU A 91 -8.03 -6.36 -1.33
C LEU A 91 -9.38 -5.62 -1.30
N TRP A 92 -10.40 -6.33 -0.84
CA TRP A 92 -11.76 -5.80 -0.68
C TRP A 92 -12.23 -6.06 0.74
N VAL A 93 -12.16 -5.03 1.56
CA VAL A 93 -12.07 -5.19 3.01
C VAL A 93 -13.29 -4.60 3.70
N ASN A 94 -13.88 -5.39 4.61
CA ASN A 94 -14.78 -4.88 5.63
C ASN A 94 -13.96 -4.47 6.85
N VAL A 95 -13.88 -3.17 7.09
CA VAL A 95 -13.10 -2.56 8.18
C VAL A 95 -13.87 -2.46 9.50
N CYS A 96 -15.19 -2.66 9.46
CA CYS A 96 -16.07 -2.55 10.62
C CYS A 96 -17.12 -3.67 10.57
N PRO A 97 -16.69 -4.93 10.76
CA PRO A 97 -17.64 -6.01 10.93
C PRO A 97 -18.55 -5.70 12.12
N TYR A 98 -19.83 -6.06 12.01
CA TYR A 98 -20.84 -5.79 13.03
C TYR A 98 -21.16 -4.29 13.24
N GLN A 99 -21.04 -3.46 12.20
CA GLN A 99 -21.49 -2.06 12.26
C GLN A 99 -22.91 -1.97 12.81
N GLY A 100 -23.10 -1.10 13.81
CA GLY A 100 -24.40 -0.89 14.47
C GLY A 100 -25.32 0.09 13.72
N SER A 101 -24.81 0.74 12.69
CA SER A 101 -25.55 1.66 11.83
C SER A 101 -25.81 1.02 10.46
N ARG A 102 -26.85 1.49 9.76
CA ARG A 102 -27.08 1.11 8.36
C ARG A 102 -25.97 1.63 7.45
N THR A 103 -25.41 2.78 7.77
CA THR A 103 -24.40 3.45 6.96
C THR A 103 -23.34 4.03 7.90
N ILE A 104 -22.08 3.79 7.57
CA ILE A 104 -20.93 4.53 8.11
C ILE A 104 -20.63 5.62 7.09
N ARG A 105 -20.61 6.88 7.52
CA ARG A 105 -20.31 7.99 6.61
C ARG A 105 -18.84 7.95 6.21
N THR A 106 -18.50 8.47 5.03
CA THR A 106 -17.13 8.41 4.50
C THR A 106 -16.11 9.00 5.49
N GLU A 107 -16.44 10.11 6.17
CA GLU A 107 -15.57 10.73 7.17
C GLU A 107 -15.34 9.86 8.42
N GLU A 108 -16.32 9.04 8.79
CA GLU A 108 -16.20 8.06 9.89
C GLU A 108 -15.40 6.83 9.42
N ALA A 109 -15.68 6.37 8.20
CA ALA A 109 -15.05 5.22 7.58
C ALA A 109 -13.54 5.44 7.41
N VAL A 110 -13.09 6.63 7.01
CA VAL A 110 -11.67 6.96 6.88
C VAL A 110 -10.94 6.73 8.21
N LEU A 111 -11.48 7.24 9.32
CA LEU A 111 -10.85 7.10 10.63
C LEU A 111 -10.86 5.65 11.12
N ILE A 112 -11.98 4.95 10.96
CA ILE A 112 -12.09 3.53 11.35
C ILE A 112 -11.10 2.68 10.54
N SER A 113 -11.12 2.81 9.22
CA SER A 113 -10.26 2.03 8.32
C SER A 113 -8.78 2.24 8.64
N LEU A 114 -8.33 3.49 8.75
CA LEU A 114 -6.91 3.76 9.00
C LEU A 114 -6.48 3.27 10.39
N ALA A 115 -7.32 3.40 11.42
CA ALA A 115 -7.02 2.87 12.75
C ALA A 115 -6.94 1.34 12.76
N ARG A 116 -7.84 0.66 12.04
CA ARG A 116 -7.87 -0.82 11.97
C ARG A 116 -6.76 -1.39 11.07
N LEU A 117 -6.40 -0.69 10.00
CA LEU A 117 -5.34 -1.09 9.07
C LEU A 117 -3.93 -0.73 9.58
N SER A 118 -3.80 0.29 10.44
CA SER A 118 -2.51 0.80 10.92
C SER A 118 -1.52 -0.27 11.41
N PRO A 119 -1.90 -1.28 12.21
CA PRO A 119 -0.97 -2.32 12.64
C PRO A 119 -0.37 -3.11 11.47
N PHE A 120 -1.18 -3.36 10.43
CA PHE A 120 -0.75 -4.11 9.25
C PHE A 120 0.09 -3.26 8.30
N LEU A 121 -0.28 -1.99 8.13
CA LEU A 121 0.49 -1.03 7.32
C LEU A 121 1.87 -0.77 7.96
N ALA A 122 1.94 -0.62 9.28
CA ALA A 122 3.20 -0.42 10.00
C ALA A 122 4.11 -1.66 9.95
N SER A 123 3.54 -2.87 9.96
CA SER A 123 4.33 -4.10 9.86
C SER A 123 5.05 -4.24 8.52
N ASN A 124 4.55 -3.61 7.45
CA ASN A 124 5.18 -3.62 6.13
C ASN A 124 6.52 -2.85 6.13
N GLU A 125 6.64 -1.77 6.93
CA GLU A 125 7.89 -1.00 7.03
C GLU A 125 9.04 -1.83 7.61
N GLU A 126 8.75 -2.75 8.54
CA GLU A 126 9.76 -3.67 9.08
C GLU A 126 10.27 -4.68 8.04
N VAL A 127 9.46 -5.03 7.05
CA VAL A 127 9.82 -5.99 6.00
C VAL A 127 10.68 -5.30 4.94
N VAL A 128 10.23 -4.13 4.45
CA VAL A 128 10.95 -3.35 3.42
C VAL A 128 12.32 -2.88 3.92
N SER A 129 12.42 -2.49 5.19
CA SER A 129 13.71 -2.09 5.80
C SER A 129 14.69 -3.26 5.95
N LYS A 130 14.20 -4.48 6.22
CA LYS A 130 15.02 -5.71 6.27
C LYS A 130 15.46 -6.16 4.88
N GLU A 131 14.60 -6.08 3.87
CA GLU A 131 14.99 -6.39 2.48
C GLU A 131 16.00 -5.38 1.92
N SER A 132 15.76 -4.08 2.14
CA SER A 132 16.70 -3.03 1.74
C SER A 132 18.07 -3.20 2.41
N ALA A 133 18.10 -3.58 3.69
CA ALA A 133 19.34 -3.90 4.40
C ALA A 133 20.00 -5.18 3.85
N ALA A 134 19.23 -6.22 3.54
CA ALA A 134 19.76 -7.48 2.99
C ALA A 134 20.37 -7.31 1.59
N LEU A 135 19.77 -6.49 0.71
CA LEU A 135 20.34 -6.16 -0.60
C LEU A 135 21.62 -5.31 -0.49
N SER A 136 21.73 -4.47 0.53
CA SER A 136 22.95 -3.67 0.78
C SER A 136 24.13 -4.51 1.32
N GLY A 137 23.87 -5.73 1.80
CA GLY A 137 24.86 -6.62 2.42
C GLY A 137 25.70 -7.45 1.44
N THR A 138 25.49 -7.35 0.12
CA THR A 138 26.19 -8.15 -0.89
C THR A 138 26.96 -7.33 -1.91
N GLU A 139 27.76 -6.34 -1.48
CA GLU A 139 28.88 -5.83 -2.28
C GLU A 139 30.16 -5.81 -1.45
N GLY A 140 30.63 -7.00 -1.07
CA GLY A 140 32.01 -7.21 -0.65
C GLY A 140 32.92 -7.32 -1.87
N PHE A 141 33.28 -6.19 -2.47
CA PHE A 141 34.33 -6.12 -3.48
C PHE A 141 35.67 -6.39 -2.79
N SER A 142 36.25 -7.57 -3.04
CA SER A 142 37.56 -7.97 -2.56
C SER A 142 38.64 -7.09 -3.17
N ASP A 143 39.28 -6.24 -2.36
CA ASP A 143 40.55 -5.62 -2.71
C ASP A 143 41.67 -6.60 -2.33
N ASP A 144 41.95 -7.54 -3.24
CA ASP A 144 43.14 -8.37 -3.21
C ASP A 144 44.34 -7.49 -3.58
N SER A 145 44.97 -6.89 -2.57
CA SER A 145 46.24 -6.19 -2.75
C SER A 145 47.34 -7.21 -3.08
N PRO A 146 48.10 -7.05 -4.18
CA PRO A 146 49.16 -7.99 -4.51
C PRO A 146 50.27 -7.92 -3.46
N SER A 147 50.68 -9.10 -3.00
CA SER A 147 51.83 -9.32 -2.14
C SER A 147 53.13 -8.91 -2.85
N ASP A 148 53.87 -7.96 -2.28
CA ASP A 148 55.29 -7.79 -2.57
C ASP A 148 56.10 -8.69 -1.62
N GLU A 149 56.76 -9.70 -2.19
CA GLU A 149 57.76 -10.54 -1.53
C GLU A 149 59.15 -9.88 -1.52
N SER A 150 59.98 -10.33 -0.56
CA SER A 150 61.46 -10.36 -0.54
C SER A 150 62.15 -9.10 0.02
N SER A 151 62.59 -9.08 1.29
CA SER A 151 63.83 -9.65 1.86
C SER A 151 65.05 -8.72 1.73
N GLU A 152 65.60 -8.29 2.87
CA GLU A 152 66.96 -8.62 3.33
C GLU A 152 67.36 -7.69 4.50
N GLU A 153 67.76 -8.33 5.61
CA GLU A 153 68.55 -7.76 6.69
C GLU A 153 69.98 -7.49 6.19
N ASP A 154 70.62 -6.40 6.61
CA ASP A 154 71.96 -6.43 7.23
C ASP A 154 72.48 -5.00 7.57
N ASP A 155 73.12 -4.94 8.73
CA ASP A 155 73.96 -3.90 9.40
C ASP A 155 73.34 -2.63 10.00
#